data_AF-A0A291QVZ4-F1
#
_entry.id   AF-A0A291QVZ4-F1
#
_cell.length_a   1.000
_cell.length_b   1.000
_cell.length_c   1.000
_cell.angle_alpha   90.00
_cell.angle_beta   90.00
_cell.angle_gamma   90.00
#
_symmetry.space_group_name_H-M   'P 1'
#
loop_
_entity.id
_entity.type
_entity.pdbx_description
1 polymer ?
#
loop_
_entity_poly.entity_id
_entity_poly.type
_entity_poly.pdbx_seq_one_letter_code
_entity_poly.pdbx_strand_id
1 'polypeptide(L)'
;MPVNFNEAHQLHQEWKQNLLLSEKEVKSMNEELLILVKDAQSEDQKKEVEHLQNSLIRQKEVINEKLAEVVKADKVMSENSAKESEVEIWHQKMKEDMEWFNRLFNELRVEFQKFKNSL
;
A
#
# COMPACT_ATOMS: atom_id res chain seq x y z
N MET A 1 -2.52 -14.30 23.46
CA MET A 1 -3.74 -13.65 23.99
C MET A 1 -4.75 -13.67 22.86
N PRO A 2 -6.02 -14.05 23.09
CA PRO A 2 -7.02 -14.05 22.04
C PRO A 2 -7.17 -12.65 21.46
N VAL A 3 -7.38 -12.56 20.14
CA VAL A 3 -7.58 -11.29 19.45
C VAL A 3 -8.86 -10.63 19.95
N ASN A 4 -8.76 -9.40 20.44
CA ASN A 4 -9.93 -8.60 20.74
C ASN A 4 -10.57 -8.14 19.42
N PHE A 5 -11.72 -8.71 19.09
CA PHE A 5 -12.43 -8.44 17.83
C PHE A 5 -12.73 -6.95 17.60
N ASN A 6 -13.00 -6.19 18.65
CA ASN A 6 -13.26 -4.75 18.53
C ASN A 6 -11.97 -3.99 18.16
N GLU A 7 -10.85 -4.35 18.77
CA GLU A 7 -9.54 -3.76 18.46
C GLU A 7 -9.08 -4.15 17.05
N ALA A 8 -9.26 -5.42 16.66
CA ALA A 8 -8.96 -5.88 15.31
C ALA A 8 -9.78 -5.14 14.25
N HIS A 9 -11.08 -4.98 14.49
CA HIS A 9 -11.94 -4.23 13.57
C HIS A 9 -11.56 -2.75 13.46
N GLN A 10 -11.24 -2.09 14.59
CA GLN A 10 -10.74 -0.71 14.57
C GLN A 10 -9.45 -0.60 13.75
N LEU A 11 -8.50 -1.51 13.97
CA LEU A 11 -7.24 -1.54 13.25
C LEU A 11 -7.45 -1.78 11.74
N HIS A 12 -8.40 -2.62 11.36
CA HIS A 12 -8.77 -2.82 9.95
C HIS A 12 -9.35 -1.55 9.31
N GLN A 13 -10.17 -0.77 10.04
CA GLN A 13 -10.64 0.53 9.54
C GLN A 13 -9.48 1.51 9.34
N GLU A 14 -8.51 1.52 10.27
CA GLU A 14 -7.30 2.34 10.13
C GLU A 14 -6.48 1.93 8.91
N TRP A 15 -6.25 0.63 8.70
CA TRP A 15 -5.55 0.12 7.52
C TRP A 15 -6.28 0.50 6.23
N LYS A 16 -7.60 0.37 6.19
CA LYS A 16 -8.41 0.80 5.04
C LYS A 16 -8.22 2.29 4.74
N GLN A 17 -8.28 3.16 5.75
CA GLN A 17 -8.05 4.60 5.56
C GLN A 17 -6.64 4.87 5.05
N ASN A 18 -5.62 4.22 5.63
CA ASN A 18 -4.22 4.38 5.23
C ASN A 18 -3.96 3.90 3.80
N LEU A 19 -4.60 2.81 3.36
CA LEU A 19 -4.53 2.33 2.00
C LEU A 19 -5.19 3.28 1.00
N LEU A 20 -6.36 3.86 1.35
CA LEU A 20 -7.03 4.87 0.51
C LEU A 20 -6.22 6.16 0.40
N LEU A 21 -5.53 6.56 1.47
CA LEU A 21 -4.59 7.69 1.43
C LEU A 21 -3.39 7.36 0.53
N SER A 22 -2.82 6.16 0.68
CA SER A 22 -1.74 5.67 -0.17
C SER A 22 -2.13 5.60 -1.64
N GLU A 23 -3.38 5.22 -1.96
CA GLU A 23 -3.88 5.19 -3.34
C GLU A 23 -3.86 6.59 -3.96
N LYS A 24 -4.35 7.59 -3.22
CA LYS A 24 -4.33 8.99 -3.66
C LYS A 24 -2.90 9.48 -3.88
N GLU A 25 -1.99 9.10 -2.99
CA GLU A 25 -0.58 9.46 -3.09
C GLU A 25 0.11 8.81 -4.29
N VAL A 26 -0.08 7.51 -4.53
CA VAL A 26 0.42 6.82 -5.73
C VAL A 26 -0.09 7.51 -7.00
N LYS A 27 -1.37 7.89 -7.02
CA LYS A 27 -1.93 8.65 -8.14
C LYS A 27 -1.23 10.01 -8.32
N SER A 28 -1.03 10.75 -7.24
CA SER A 28 -0.33 12.04 -7.27
C SER A 28 1.13 11.91 -7.73
N MET A 29 1.86 10.91 -7.22
CA MET A 29 3.24 10.62 -7.62
C MET A 29 3.31 10.26 -9.11
N ASN A 30 2.35 9.49 -9.61
CA ASN A 30 2.29 9.13 -11.03
C ASN A 30 2.00 10.35 -11.91
N GLU A 31 1.07 11.22 -11.52
CA GLU A 31 0.80 12.48 -12.21
C GLU A 31 2.02 13.40 -12.22
N GLU A 32 2.73 13.50 -11.09
CA GLU A 32 3.98 14.26 -10.99
C GLU A 32 5.09 13.66 -11.85
N LEU A 33 5.27 12.33 -11.84
CA LEU A 33 6.27 11.65 -12.67
C LEU A 33 6.08 11.94 -14.16
N LEU A 34 4.83 11.95 -14.64
CA LEU A 34 4.50 12.28 -16.04
C LEU A 34 4.95 13.70 -16.45
N ILE A 35 5.00 14.62 -15.50
CA ILE A 35 5.52 15.97 -15.73
C ILE A 35 7.05 15.92 -15.78
N LEU A 36 7.67 15.29 -14.78
CA LEU A 36 9.12 15.21 -14.60
C LEU A 36 9.85 14.42 -15.69
N VAL A 37 9.18 13.48 -16.36
CA VAL A 37 9.72 12.74 -17.52
C VAL A 37 10.31 13.67 -18.57
N LYS A 38 9.74 14.87 -18.75
CA LYS A 38 10.20 15.85 -19.74
C LYS A 38 11.56 16.44 -19.41
N ASP A 39 11.91 16.47 -18.13
CA ASP A 39 13.15 17.06 -17.63
C ASP A 39 14.29 16.03 -17.58
N ALA A 40 13.98 14.73 -17.66
CA ALA A 40 14.97 13.66 -17.71
C ALA A 40 15.78 13.68 -19.02
N GLN A 41 17.04 14.13 -18.95
CA GLN A 41 17.92 14.27 -20.11
C GLN A 41 18.85 13.06 -20.32
N SER A 42 19.38 12.51 -19.22
CA SER A 42 20.33 11.40 -19.27
C SER A 42 19.63 10.04 -19.42
N GLU A 43 20.37 9.07 -19.96
CA GLU A 43 19.88 7.70 -20.09
C GLU A 43 19.57 7.07 -18.72
N ASP A 44 20.38 7.38 -17.70
CA ASP A 44 20.16 6.87 -16.35
C ASP A 44 18.89 7.46 -15.72
N GLN A 45 18.62 8.76 -15.91
CA GLN A 45 17.37 9.38 -15.47
C GLN A 45 16.15 8.77 -16.17
N LYS A 46 16.24 8.43 -17.46
CA LYS A 46 15.14 7.79 -18.20
C LYS A 46 14.86 6.36 -17.69
N LYS A 47 15.90 5.59 -17.39
CA LYS A 47 15.75 4.28 -16.74
C LYS A 47 15.11 4.39 -15.36
N GLU A 48 15.49 5.41 -14.60
CA GLU A 48 14.89 5.67 -13.29
C GLU A 48 13.40 6.03 -13.41
N VAL A 49 13.02 6.81 -14.42
CA VAL A 49 11.62 7.08 -14.75
C VAL A 49 10.86 5.79 -15.03
N GLU A 50 11.38 4.91 -15.89
CA GLU A 50 10.74 3.63 -16.20
C GLU A 50 10.62 2.75 -14.96
N HIS A 51 11.66 2.71 -14.12
CA HIS A 51 11.63 2.00 -12.85
C HIS A 51 10.52 2.53 -11.94
N LEU A 52 10.46 3.84 -11.71
CA LEU A 52 9.44 4.47 -10.85
C LEU A 52 8.03 4.28 -11.40
N GLN A 53 7.82 4.35 -12.73
CA GLN A 53 6.53 4.07 -13.35
C GLN A 53 6.06 2.64 -13.07
N ASN A 54 6.94 1.65 -13.28
CA ASN A 54 6.63 0.25 -13.01
C ASN A 54 6.34 0.01 -11.52
N SER A 55 7.16 0.60 -10.64
CA SER A 55 6.96 0.51 -9.18
C SER A 55 5.64 1.13 -8.73
N LEU A 56 5.24 2.29 -9.28
CA LEU A 56 3.96 2.92 -8.96
C LEU A 56 2.76 2.10 -9.45
N ILE A 57 2.84 1.50 -10.65
CA ILE A 57 1.80 0.59 -11.16
C ILE A 57 1.66 -0.61 -10.22
N ARG A 58 2.78 -1.26 -9.85
CA ARG A 58 2.75 -2.40 -8.95
C ARG A 58 2.22 -2.02 -7.57
N GLN A 59 2.60 -0.86 -7.06
CA GLN A 59 2.11 -0.38 -5.77
C GLN A 59 0.59 -0.18 -5.77
N LYS A 60 0.03 0.34 -6.86
CA LYS A 60 -1.42 0.46 -7.02
C LYS A 60 -2.13 -0.89 -6.98
N GLU A 61 -1.57 -1.92 -7.63
CA GLU A 61 -2.11 -3.28 -7.58
C GLU A 61 -2.10 -3.82 -6.15
N VAL A 62 -0.98 -3.69 -5.44
CA VAL A 62 -0.85 -4.13 -4.05
C VAL A 62 -1.85 -3.42 -3.14
N ILE A 63 -2.05 -2.10 -3.31
CA ILE A 63 -3.06 -1.34 -2.55
C ILE A 63 -4.47 -1.92 -2.77
N ASN A 64 -4.83 -2.19 -4.02
CA ASN A 64 -6.13 -2.76 -4.36
C ASN A 64 -6.33 -4.17 -3.78
N GLU A 65 -5.30 -5.02 -3.87
CA GLU A 65 -5.29 -6.35 -3.26
C GLU A 65 -5.51 -6.26 -1.74
N LYS A 66 -4.76 -5.39 -1.06
CA LYS A 66 -4.88 -5.21 0.40
C LYS A 66 -6.20 -4.58 0.83
N LEU A 67 -6.75 -3.64 0.05
CA LEU A 67 -8.10 -3.11 0.30
C LEU A 67 -9.16 -4.21 0.23
N ALA A 68 -9.08 -5.08 -0.79
CA ALA A 68 -10.01 -6.20 -0.94
C ALA A 68 -9.89 -7.20 0.23
N GLU A 69 -8.67 -7.49 0.68
CA GLU A 69 -8.42 -8.35 1.84
C GLU A 69 -9.01 -7.76 3.12
N VAL A 70 -8.81 -6.47 3.39
CA VAL A 70 -9.38 -5.77 4.55
C VAL A 70 -10.89 -5.81 4.55
N VAL A 71 -11.53 -5.47 3.42
CA VAL A 71 -12.99 -5.49 3.29
C VAL A 71 -13.54 -6.90 3.51
N LYS A 72 -12.86 -7.92 2.99
CA LYS A 72 -13.25 -9.32 3.19
C LYS A 72 -13.14 -9.72 4.66
N ALA A 73 -12.05 -9.37 5.34
CA ALA A 73 -11.82 -9.68 6.74
C ALA A 73 -12.87 -9.01 7.64
N ASP A 74 -13.17 -7.73 7.41
CA ASP A 74 -14.23 -7.01 8.14
C ASP A 74 -15.60 -7.66 7.96
N LYS A 75 -15.93 -8.07 6.73
CA LYS A 75 -17.21 -8.74 6.46
C LYS A 75 -17.32 -10.05 7.23
N VAL A 76 -16.30 -10.89 7.18
CA VAL A 76 -16.26 -12.18 7.90
C VAL A 76 -16.41 -11.99 9.41
N MET A 77 -15.75 -10.98 9.98
CA MET A 77 -15.90 -10.66 11.40
C MET A 77 -17.31 -10.14 11.74
N SER A 78 -17.91 -9.33 10.87
CA SER A 78 -19.27 -8.80 11.10
C SER A 78 -20.37 -9.87 11.02
N GLU A 79 -20.16 -10.91 10.21
CA GLU A 79 -21.14 -11.98 9.98
C GLU A 79 -21.03 -13.11 11.03
N ASN A 80 -20.07 -13.06 11.97
CA ASN A 80 -19.75 -14.15 12.92
C ASN A 80 -19.63 -15.53 12.23
N SER A 81 -19.21 -15.55 10.97
CA SER A 81 -19.29 -16.73 10.11
C SER A 81 -18.03 -17.59 10.14
N ALA A 82 -16.94 -17.12 10.77
CA ALA A 82 -15.67 -17.82 10.89
C ALA A 82 -15.36 -18.24 12.34
N LYS A 83 -14.53 -19.27 12.49
CA LYS A 83 -14.03 -19.68 13.81
C LYS A 83 -13.05 -18.64 14.33
N GLU A 84 -13.05 -18.41 15.65
CA GLU A 84 -12.15 -17.45 16.32
C GLU A 84 -10.67 -17.67 15.96
N SER A 85 -10.22 -18.93 15.90
CA SER A 85 -8.85 -19.28 15.49
C SER A 85 -8.51 -18.91 14.04
N GLU A 86 -9.49 -18.95 13.13
CA GLU A 86 -9.28 -18.58 11.72
C GLU A 86 -9.17 -17.07 11.58
N VAL A 87 -9.98 -16.31 12.32
CA VAL A 87 -9.91 -14.85 12.38
C VAL A 87 -8.57 -14.39 12.95
N GLU A 88 -8.08 -15.04 14.00
CA GLU A 88 -6.78 -14.72 14.60
C GLU A 88 -5.62 -14.93 13.62
N ILE A 89 -5.57 -16.05 12.91
CA ILE A 89 -4.54 -16.32 11.89
C ILE A 89 -4.60 -15.27 10.77
N TRP A 90 -5.80 -14.95 10.29
CA TRP A 90 -5.98 -13.94 9.23
C TRP A 90 -5.54 -12.55 9.68
N HIS A 91 -5.92 -12.15 10.90
CA HIS A 91 -5.53 -10.86 11.46
C HIS A 91 -4.01 -10.72 11.58
N GLN A 92 -3.32 -11.74 12.09
CA GLN A 92 -1.85 -11.71 12.19
C GLN A 92 -1.18 -11.61 10.82
N LYS A 93 -1.65 -12.38 9.85
CA LYS A 93 -1.14 -12.29 8.48
C LYS A 93 -1.34 -10.89 7.89
N MET A 94 -2.53 -10.31 8.04
CA MET A 94 -2.81 -8.97 7.55
C MET A 94 -1.93 -7.92 8.21
N LYS A 95 -1.64 -8.07 9.51
CA LYS A 95 -0.74 -7.17 10.22
C LYS A 95 0.66 -7.20 9.61
N GLU A 96 1.23 -8.38 9.42
CA GLU A 96 2.54 -8.55 8.78
C GLU A 96 2.54 -7.95 7.36
N ASP A 97 1.49 -8.24 6.59
CA ASP A 97 1.34 -7.73 5.23
C ASP A 97 1.26 -6.20 5.18
N MET A 98 0.60 -5.56 6.15
CA MET A 98 0.51 -4.10 6.25
C MET A 98 1.83 -3.48 6.69
N GLU A 99 2.58 -4.13 7.59
CA GLU A 99 3.92 -3.70 7.98
C GLU A 99 4.87 -3.72 6.78
N TRP A 100 4.83 -4.80 5.99
CA TRP A 100 5.60 -4.91 4.75
C TRP A 100 5.18 -3.86 3.71
N PHE A 101 3.87 -3.68 3.50
CA PHE A 101 3.34 -2.65 2.62
C PHE A 101 3.87 -1.26 2.99
N ASN A 102 3.78 -0.87 4.27
CA ASN A 102 4.21 0.44 4.74
C ASN A 102 5.70 0.67 4.53
N ARG A 103 6.51 -0.37 4.77
CA ARG A 103 7.96 -0.32 4.53
C ARG A 103 8.27 -0.08 3.04
N LEU A 104 7.74 -0.93 2.16
CA LEU A 104 7.99 -0.84 0.73
C LEU A 104 7.49 0.49 0.15
N PHE A 105 6.34 0.96 0.63
CA PHE A 105 5.81 2.23 0.16
C PHE A 105 6.67 3.43 0.61
N ASN A 106 7.22 3.38 1.81
CA ASN A 106 8.19 4.38 2.28
C ASN A 106 9.49 4.35 1.46
N GLU A 107 9.98 3.16 1.11
CA GLU A 107 11.15 3.01 0.24
C GLU A 107 10.89 3.68 -1.13
N LEU A 108 9.73 3.42 -1.76
CA LEU A 108 9.31 4.05 -3.01
C LEU A 108 9.19 5.58 -2.91
N ARG A 109 8.64 6.12 -1.80
CA ARG A 109 8.59 7.58 -1.56
C ARG A 109 9.99 8.20 -1.52
N VAL A 110 10.92 7.53 -0.85
CA VAL A 110 12.31 7.99 -0.73
C VAL A 110 13.00 7.94 -2.10
N GLU A 111 12.84 6.87 -2.86
CA GLU A 111 13.36 6.74 -4.22
C GLU A 111 12.83 7.84 -5.13
N PHE A 112 11.52 8.07 -5.11
CA PHE A 112 10.88 9.14 -5.87
C PHE A 112 11.42 10.52 -5.52
N GLN A 113 11.59 10.82 -4.23
CA GLN A 113 12.15 12.11 -3.81
C GLN A 113 13.63 12.27 -4.20
N LYS A 114 14.42 11.19 -4.18
CA LYS A 114 15.81 11.21 -4.68
C LYS A 114 15.85 11.50 -6.17
N PHE A 115 14.99 10.84 -6.95
CA PHE A 115 14.89 11.10 -8.39
C PHE A 115 14.52 12.56 -8.66
N LYS A 116 13.52 13.12 -7.96
CA LYS A 116 13.16 14.54 -8.06
C LYS A 116 14.34 15.49 -7.81
N ASN A 117 15.17 15.18 -6.82
CA ASN A 117 16.33 16.00 -6.49
C ASN A 117 17.51 15.82 -7.46
N SER A 118 17.43 14.82 -8.36
CA SER A 118 18.47 14.50 -9.34
C SER A 118 18.21 15.07 -10.73
N LEU A 119 17.02 15.66 -10.95
CA LEU A 119 16.65 16.40 -12.16
C LEU A 119 17.18 17.83 -12.08
#